data_AF-W5JU54-F1
#
_entry.id   AF-W5JU54-F1
#
_cell.length_a   1.000
_cell.length_b   1.000
_cell.length_c   1.000
_cell.angle_alpha   90.00
_cell.angle_beta   90.00
_cell.angle_gamma   90.00
#
_symmetry.space_group_name_H-M   'P 1'
#
loop_
_entity.id
_entity.type
_entity.pdbx_description
1 polymer ?
#
loop_
_entity_poly.entity_id
_entity_poly.type
_entity_poly.pdbx_seq_one_letter_code
_entity_poly.pdbx_strand_id
1 'polypeptide(L)'
;MFSYKMRPFLVLRSSATECLGQFRRTLTVSAARLEKKQAELEEVAETAELPVTFVEDDAESIEAREERINALRNKSRLLPQHRNMLQDVLPYEQSQSWIHETVKYRRMMLGRYGIESSGTDPRICFPTEKEAYERAEYEKVAFPFTLRQMMDENKAAQKARKAAIETREAEIARKLEKLDQWTSDLNAKIEKKEREARAAKERKDRLVEEVRRHFGFKVDPRDERFQEMLAQKEREDRKKVKEAKRKEKEEKMMEKLQKKTAELEAEIDVSSGKGKK
;
A
#
# COMPACT_ATOMS: atom_id res chain seq x y z
N MET A 1 26.27 0.91 8.55
CA MET A 1 26.69 1.05 7.14
C MET A 1 25.71 1.96 6.42
N PHE A 2 25.99 3.27 6.34
CA PHE A 2 25.25 4.18 5.47
C PHE A 2 26.29 5.05 4.75
N SER A 3 26.40 4.84 3.44
CA SER A 3 27.37 5.47 2.55
C SER A 3 26.77 6.76 2.00
N TYR A 4 27.34 7.91 2.38
CA TYR A 4 26.98 9.22 1.85
C TYR A 4 27.88 9.54 0.64
N LYS A 5 27.28 9.66 -0.54
CA LYS A 5 27.96 10.16 -1.75
C LYS A 5 28.07 11.69 -1.70
N MET A 6 29.23 12.20 -1.33
CA MET A 6 29.66 13.58 -1.55
C MET A 6 29.91 13.84 -3.04
N ARG A 7 29.41 14.95 -3.58
CA ARG A 7 29.73 15.42 -4.94
C ARG A 7 30.94 16.36 -4.91
N PRO A 8 31.83 16.34 -5.92
CA PRO A 8 33.08 17.07 -5.88
C PRO A 8 32.93 18.55 -6.29
N PHE A 9 33.76 19.34 -5.63
CA PHE A 9 34.03 20.77 -5.80
C PHE A 9 34.79 20.98 -7.14
N LEU A 10 34.24 21.78 -8.05
CA LEU A 10 34.93 22.19 -9.27
C LEU A 10 35.72 23.47 -9.01
N VAL A 11 37.04 23.32 -8.96
CA VAL A 11 38.04 24.39 -9.00
C VAL A 11 38.27 24.76 -10.45
N LEU A 12 38.07 26.03 -10.84
CA LEU A 12 38.60 26.55 -12.10
C LEU A 12 39.81 27.44 -11.83
N ARG A 13 40.93 27.02 -12.42
CA ARG A 13 42.21 27.73 -12.50
C ARG A 13 42.16 28.84 -13.54
N SER A 14 42.84 29.92 -13.18
CA SER A 14 43.37 30.98 -14.03
C SER A 14 44.31 30.45 -15.11
N SER A 15 44.21 31.03 -16.32
CA SER A 15 45.38 31.42 -17.12
C SER A 15 44.96 32.36 -18.26
N ALA A 16 45.50 33.56 -18.25
CA ALA A 16 45.60 34.45 -19.41
C ALA A 16 46.93 34.17 -20.13
N THR A 17 46.92 34.12 -21.46
CA THR A 17 47.77 34.90 -22.40
C THR A 17 47.67 34.34 -23.83
N GLU A 18 47.86 35.23 -24.81
CA GLU A 18 48.25 34.97 -26.22
C GLU A 18 47.18 34.38 -27.17
N CYS A 19 47.04 34.72 -28.46
CA CYS A 19 47.85 35.52 -29.37
C CYS A 19 47.01 35.98 -30.59
N LEU A 20 47.58 36.91 -31.35
CA LEU A 20 47.00 37.73 -32.43
C LEU A 20 46.76 37.01 -33.78
N GLY A 21 45.86 37.61 -34.59
CA GLY A 21 45.80 37.48 -36.06
C GLY A 21 44.44 36.97 -36.54
N GLN A 22 43.76 37.51 -37.55
CA GLN A 22 44.09 38.51 -38.58
C GLN A 22 42.76 39.09 -39.06
N PHE A 23 42.65 40.41 -39.22
CA PHE A 23 41.67 40.97 -40.16
C PHE A 23 42.27 42.23 -40.80
N ARG A 24 42.92 42.03 -41.94
CA ARG A 24 43.28 43.12 -42.85
C ARG A 24 41.99 43.62 -43.49
N ARG A 25 41.59 44.85 -43.19
CA ARG A 25 40.72 45.66 -44.05
C ARG A 25 41.46 46.93 -44.40
N THR A 26 41.84 47.01 -45.66
CA THR A 26 42.40 48.17 -46.34
C THR A 26 41.35 49.28 -46.40
N LEU A 27 41.66 50.43 -45.82
CA LEU A 27 40.97 51.69 -46.09
C LEU A 27 42.02 52.74 -46.43
N THR A 28 42.20 52.97 -47.73
CA THR A 28 42.83 54.18 -48.24
C THR A 28 41.86 55.34 -48.05
N VAL A 29 42.02 56.10 -46.97
CA VAL A 29 41.43 57.44 -46.83
C VAL A 29 42.50 58.43 -47.30
N SER A 30 42.16 59.24 -48.28
CA SER A 30 43.04 60.22 -48.91
C SER A 30 43.50 61.30 -47.92
N ALA A 31 44.77 61.67 -47.99
CA ALA A 31 45.43 62.67 -47.14
C ALA A 31 44.70 64.03 -47.09
N ALA A 32 44.02 64.41 -48.19
CA ALA A 32 43.24 65.64 -48.27
C ALA A 32 42.03 65.71 -47.31
N ARG A 33 41.54 64.57 -46.79
CA ARG A 33 40.43 64.53 -45.81
C ARG A 33 40.91 64.63 -44.36
N LEU A 34 42.20 64.36 -44.11
CA LEU A 34 42.81 64.49 -42.80
C LEU A 34 43.19 65.96 -42.50
N GLU A 35 43.69 66.69 -43.49
CA GLU A 35 44.05 68.11 -43.31
C GLU A 35 42.83 69.01 -43.05
N LYS A 36 41.70 68.78 -43.73
CA LYS A 36 40.44 69.48 -43.42
C LYS A 36 39.89 69.17 -42.03
N LYS A 37 40.09 67.95 -41.54
CA LYS A 37 39.62 67.52 -40.22
C LYS A 37 40.55 68.00 -39.09
N GLN A 38 41.83 68.24 -39.39
CA GLN A 38 42.78 68.86 -38.45
C GLN A 38 42.54 70.36 -38.33
N ALA A 39 42.25 71.06 -39.44
CA ALA A 39 41.90 72.49 -39.39
C ALA A 39 40.57 72.75 -38.63
N GLU A 40 39.56 71.89 -38.79
CA GLU A 40 38.31 71.96 -37.99
C GLU A 40 38.51 71.59 -36.51
N LEU A 41 39.58 70.86 -36.16
CA LEU A 41 39.92 70.51 -34.78
C LEU A 41 40.74 71.60 -34.06
N GLU A 42 41.48 72.43 -34.80
CA GLU A 42 42.24 73.56 -34.23
C GLU A 42 41.36 74.81 -34.04
N GLU A 43 40.40 75.10 -34.93
CA GLU A 43 39.51 76.27 -34.79
C GLU A 43 38.50 76.11 -33.62
N VAL A 44 38.12 74.87 -33.27
CA VAL A 44 37.22 74.59 -32.13
C VAL A 44 37.99 74.51 -30.79
N ALA A 45 39.31 74.34 -30.83
CA ALA A 45 40.14 74.27 -29.63
C ALA A 45 40.42 75.65 -29.00
N GLU A 46 40.36 76.74 -29.78
CA GLU A 46 40.64 78.10 -29.29
C GLU A 46 39.41 78.86 -28.76
N THR A 47 38.20 78.30 -28.86
CA THR A 47 36.94 78.94 -28.39
C THR A 47 36.19 78.19 -27.29
N ALA A 48 36.85 77.28 -26.58
CA ALA A 48 36.26 76.56 -25.45
C ALA A 48 37.22 76.40 -24.26
N GLU A 49 37.86 77.50 -23.83
CA GLU A 49 38.17 77.66 -22.41
C GLU A 49 36.85 77.92 -21.65
N LEU A 50 36.03 76.87 -21.53
CA LEU A 50 34.97 76.86 -20.54
C LEU A 50 35.67 76.78 -19.18
N PRO A 51 35.39 77.70 -18.24
CA PRO A 51 35.91 77.57 -16.89
C PRO A 51 35.45 76.22 -16.37
N VAL A 52 36.37 75.37 -15.91
CA VAL A 52 36.05 74.22 -15.07
C VAL A 52 35.49 74.81 -13.79
N THR A 53 34.18 75.10 -13.79
CA THR A 53 33.44 75.36 -12.57
C THR A 53 33.48 74.05 -11.82
N PHE A 54 34.39 73.98 -10.84
CA PHE A 54 34.14 73.20 -9.64
C PHE A 54 32.84 73.76 -9.07
N VAL A 55 31.72 73.25 -9.56
CA VAL A 55 30.43 73.44 -8.90
C VAL A 55 30.64 72.74 -7.57
N GLU A 56 30.83 73.54 -6.54
CA GLU A 56 30.77 73.09 -5.16
C GLU A 56 29.37 72.47 -5.00
N ASP A 57 29.31 71.14 -5.12
CA ASP A 57 28.16 70.28 -4.75
C ASP A 57 27.88 70.36 -3.23
N ASP A 58 28.15 71.49 -2.57
CA ASP A 58 28.03 71.69 -1.12
C ASP A 58 26.56 71.84 -0.68
N ALA A 59 25.61 71.88 -1.63
CA ALA A 59 24.18 71.91 -1.37
C ALA A 59 23.52 70.51 -1.40
N GLU A 60 24.19 69.46 -1.90
CA GLU A 60 23.65 68.11 -1.90
C GLU A 60 24.11 67.34 -0.65
N SER A 61 23.16 66.71 0.07
CA SER A 61 23.50 65.79 1.16
C SER A 61 24.45 64.70 0.65
N ILE A 62 25.48 64.37 1.44
CA ILE A 62 26.45 63.31 1.13
C ILE A 62 25.73 62.01 0.72
N GLU A 63 24.60 61.71 1.36
CA GLU A 63 23.75 60.55 1.07
C GLU A 63 23.17 60.58 -0.36
N ALA A 64 22.66 61.73 -0.80
CA ALA A 64 22.12 61.90 -2.14
C ALA A 64 23.21 61.76 -3.22
N ARG A 65 24.42 62.27 -2.93
CA ARG A 65 25.59 62.10 -3.79
C ARG A 65 26.00 60.62 -3.88
N GLU A 66 26.03 59.92 -2.75
CA GLU A 66 26.35 58.48 -2.69
C GLU A 66 25.31 57.62 -3.42
N GLU A 67 24.02 57.92 -3.28
CA GLU A 67 22.94 57.27 -4.01
C GLU A 67 23.08 57.46 -5.52
N ARG A 68 23.37 58.69 -5.98
CA ARG A 68 23.63 58.98 -7.40
C ARG A 68 24.83 58.17 -7.92
N ILE A 69 25.92 58.12 -7.17
CA ILE A 69 27.10 57.33 -7.53
C ILE A 69 26.76 55.84 -7.56
N ASN A 70 25.98 55.33 -6.60
CA ASN A 70 25.55 53.94 -6.55
C ASN A 70 24.62 53.58 -7.72
N ALA A 71 23.75 54.50 -8.14
CA ALA A 71 22.92 54.36 -9.33
C ALA A 71 23.79 54.27 -10.61
N LEU A 72 24.80 55.14 -10.74
CA LEU A 72 25.75 55.10 -11.86
C LEU A 72 26.61 53.81 -11.86
N ARG A 73 26.98 53.29 -10.69
CA ARG A 73 27.70 52.02 -10.54
C ARG A 73 26.83 50.80 -10.87
N ASN A 74 25.50 50.92 -10.78
CA ASN A 74 24.59 49.83 -11.05
C ASN A 74 24.53 49.50 -12.56
N LYS A 75 25.30 48.51 -12.98
CA LYS A 75 25.32 47.98 -14.36
C LYS A 75 24.38 46.79 -14.59
N SER A 76 23.61 46.38 -13.57
CA SER A 76 22.80 45.15 -13.63
C SER A 76 21.64 45.21 -14.62
N ARG A 77 21.25 46.41 -15.07
CA ARG A 77 20.07 46.68 -15.92
C ARG A 77 18.77 46.09 -15.36
N LEU A 78 18.80 45.72 -14.10
CA LEU A 78 17.71 45.05 -13.42
C LEU A 78 16.82 46.11 -12.79
N LEU A 79 15.52 45.84 -12.76
CA LEU A 79 14.57 46.68 -12.03
C LEU A 79 14.95 46.75 -10.54
N PRO A 80 14.72 47.88 -9.85
CA PRO A 80 15.06 48.02 -8.43
C PRO A 80 14.53 46.87 -7.56
N GLN A 81 13.32 46.39 -7.84
CA GLN A 81 12.68 45.35 -7.02
C GLN A 81 13.38 44.00 -7.14
N HIS A 82 13.76 43.61 -8.35
CA HIS A 82 14.51 42.38 -8.59
C HIS A 82 15.94 42.48 -8.07
N ARG A 83 16.53 43.69 -8.07
CA ARG A 83 17.83 43.93 -7.44
C ARG A 83 17.74 43.79 -5.92
N ASN A 84 16.73 44.36 -5.29
CA ASN A 84 16.49 44.23 -3.85
C ASN A 84 16.33 42.75 -3.47
N MET A 85 15.60 41.96 -4.27
CA MET A 85 15.51 40.51 -4.07
C MET A 85 16.85 39.78 -4.11
N LEU A 86 17.80 40.23 -4.94
CA LEU A 86 19.14 39.66 -5.02
C LEU A 86 20.02 40.06 -3.82
N GLN A 87 19.76 41.25 -3.25
CA GLN A 87 20.47 41.77 -2.09
C GLN A 87 19.80 41.39 -0.76
N ASP A 88 18.78 40.51 -0.80
CA ASP A 88 17.94 40.15 0.34
C ASP A 88 17.36 41.36 1.10
N VAL A 89 16.97 42.39 0.34
CA VAL A 89 16.26 43.59 0.80
C VAL A 89 14.81 43.53 0.34
N LEU A 90 13.91 44.24 1.03
CA LEU A 90 12.49 44.29 0.69
C LEU A 90 12.30 44.71 -0.80
N PRO A 91 11.61 43.90 -1.62
CA PRO A 91 11.50 44.18 -3.06
C PRO A 91 10.61 45.36 -3.41
N TYR A 92 9.50 45.53 -2.70
CA TYR A 92 8.50 46.55 -2.99
C TYR A 92 8.27 47.38 -1.73
N GLU A 93 8.36 48.70 -1.87
CA GLU A 93 8.03 49.64 -0.79
C GLU A 93 6.50 49.81 -0.65
N GLN A 94 5.79 49.82 -1.78
CA GLN A 94 4.32 49.92 -1.84
C GLN A 94 3.68 48.64 -2.39
N SER A 95 2.44 48.35 -1.97
CA SER A 95 1.67 47.23 -2.51
C SER A 95 1.39 47.46 -4.00
N GLN A 96 1.93 46.59 -4.86
CA GLN A 96 1.70 46.62 -6.31
C GLN A 96 0.46 45.82 -6.71
N SER A 97 0.05 44.87 -5.88
CA SER A 97 -1.10 43.99 -6.14
C SER A 97 -1.85 43.70 -4.84
N TRP A 98 -3.13 43.32 -4.98
CA TRP A 98 -3.97 42.89 -3.86
C TRP A 98 -3.35 41.73 -3.04
N ILE A 99 -2.49 40.91 -3.66
CA ILE A 99 -1.78 39.82 -2.99
C ILE A 99 -0.85 40.38 -1.91
N HIS A 100 -0.20 41.53 -2.15
CA HIS A 100 0.72 42.14 -1.20
C HIS A 100 -0.01 42.62 0.06
N GLU A 101 -1.30 42.90 -0.07
CA GLU A 101 -2.14 43.34 1.04
C GLU A 101 -2.64 42.18 1.90
N THR A 102 -2.56 40.93 1.41
CA THR A 102 -2.97 39.76 2.17
C THR A 102 -2.10 39.53 3.41
N VAL A 103 -2.73 39.03 4.47
CA VAL A 103 -2.04 38.64 5.72
C VAL A 103 -0.92 37.64 5.45
N LYS A 104 -1.13 36.69 4.54
CA LYS A 104 -0.15 35.68 4.16
C LYS A 104 1.13 36.29 3.58
N TYR A 105 1.00 37.24 2.65
CA TYR A 105 2.16 37.89 2.04
C TYR A 105 2.95 38.71 3.07
N ARG A 106 2.25 39.49 3.91
CA ARG A 106 2.90 40.28 4.96
C ARG A 106 3.67 39.40 5.95
N ARG A 107 3.07 38.29 6.41
CA ARG A 107 3.76 37.27 7.25
C ARG A 107 5.01 36.71 6.57
N MET A 108 4.94 36.45 5.26
CA MET A 108 6.08 35.92 4.48
C MET A 108 7.21 36.96 4.33
N MET A 109 6.88 38.21 4.04
CA MET A 109 7.88 39.30 3.94
C MET A 109 8.56 39.55 5.28
N LEU A 110 7.77 39.58 6.36
CA LEU A 110 8.30 39.70 7.71
C LEU A 110 9.24 38.53 8.08
N GLY A 111 8.88 37.30 7.71
CA GLY A 111 9.73 36.14 7.96
C GLY A 111 11.02 36.12 7.14
N ARG A 112 11.02 36.68 5.92
CA ARG A 112 12.20 36.69 5.05
C ARG A 112 13.14 37.86 5.33
N TYR A 113 12.60 39.06 5.51
CA TYR A 113 13.38 40.31 5.59
C TYR A 113 13.39 40.94 6.99
N GLY A 114 12.66 40.36 7.95
CA GLY A 114 12.62 40.86 9.32
C GLY A 114 11.72 42.08 9.52
N ILE A 115 11.68 42.56 10.77
CA ILE A 115 10.77 43.63 11.22
C ILE A 115 11.21 44.99 10.66
N GLU A 116 12.51 45.29 10.73
CA GLU A 116 13.09 46.58 10.33
C GLU A 116 12.85 46.89 8.86
N SER A 117 13.04 45.91 7.99
CA SER A 117 12.88 46.10 6.54
C SER A 117 11.43 46.02 6.08
N SER A 118 10.58 45.20 6.71
CA SER A 118 9.19 45.02 6.27
C SER A 118 8.24 46.12 6.77
N GLY A 119 8.54 46.80 7.88
CA GLY A 119 7.66 47.80 8.49
C GLY A 119 6.26 47.26 8.88
N THR A 120 6.12 45.94 9.02
CA THR A 120 4.85 45.29 9.37
C THR A 120 4.85 44.86 10.83
N ASP A 121 3.72 45.06 11.51
CA ASP A 121 3.59 44.67 12.91
C ASP A 121 3.67 43.14 13.06
N PRO A 122 4.58 42.61 13.90
CA PRO A 122 4.75 41.16 14.06
C PRO A 122 3.53 40.47 14.68
N ARG A 123 2.61 41.24 15.30
CA ARG A 123 1.33 40.74 15.83
C ARG A 123 0.51 40.03 14.74
N ILE A 124 0.69 40.41 13.48
CA ILE A 124 -0.01 39.80 12.36
C ILE A 124 0.28 38.30 12.24
N CYS A 125 1.43 37.81 12.72
CA CYS A 125 1.81 36.40 12.67
C CYS A 125 1.00 35.51 13.63
N PHE A 126 0.41 36.10 14.66
CA PHE A 126 -0.42 35.37 15.60
C PHE A 126 -1.87 35.28 15.09
N PRO A 127 -2.58 34.18 15.35
CA PRO A 127 -3.99 34.06 15.01
C PRO A 127 -4.82 35.13 15.70
N THR A 128 -5.91 35.55 15.05
CA THR A 128 -6.94 36.34 15.72
C THR A 128 -7.76 35.46 16.66
N GLU A 129 -8.50 36.05 17.59
CA GLU A 129 -9.37 35.30 18.51
C GLU A 129 -10.40 34.43 17.76
N LYS A 130 -10.92 34.96 16.64
CA LYS A 130 -11.84 34.23 15.75
C LYS A 130 -11.16 33.02 15.09
N GLU A 131 -9.98 33.22 14.50
CA GLU A 131 -9.20 32.13 13.89
C GLU A 131 -8.78 31.07 14.91
N ALA A 132 -8.46 31.48 16.14
CA ALA A 132 -8.12 30.58 17.23
C ALA A 132 -9.33 29.72 17.66
N TYR A 133 -10.51 30.32 17.77
CA TYR A 133 -11.76 29.62 18.06
C TYR A 133 -12.11 28.61 16.95
N GLU A 134 -12.09 29.04 15.68
CA GLU A 134 -12.38 28.18 14.54
C GLU A 134 -11.41 26.99 14.46
N ARG A 135 -10.11 27.23 14.74
CA ARG A 135 -9.11 26.17 14.78
C ARG A 135 -9.38 25.17 15.92
N ALA A 136 -9.76 25.66 17.09
CA ALA A 136 -10.07 24.81 18.24
C ALA A 136 -11.32 23.96 18.00
N GLU A 137 -12.37 24.53 17.39
CA GLU A 137 -13.57 23.76 17.02
C GLU A 137 -13.27 22.74 15.92
N TYR A 138 -12.47 23.10 14.92
CA TYR A 138 -12.02 22.15 13.90
C TYR A 138 -11.26 20.98 14.53
N GLU A 139 -10.35 21.24 15.46
CA GLU A 139 -9.57 20.19 16.13
C GLU A 139 -10.47 19.25 16.94
N LYS A 140 -11.45 19.79 17.69
CA LYS A 140 -12.42 18.98 18.44
C LYS A 140 -13.27 18.09 17.54
N VAL A 141 -13.69 18.59 16.37
CA VAL A 141 -14.55 17.86 15.44
C VAL A 141 -13.76 16.84 14.62
N ALA A 142 -12.59 17.23 14.09
CA ALA A 142 -11.76 16.37 13.26
C ALA A 142 -11.03 15.29 14.08
N PHE A 143 -10.63 15.63 15.32
CA PHE A 143 -9.84 14.77 16.20
C PHE A 143 -10.49 14.69 17.59
N PRO A 144 -11.63 13.98 17.72
CA PRO A 144 -12.41 13.95 18.96
C PRO A 144 -11.75 13.17 20.10
N PHE A 145 -10.84 12.23 19.78
CA PHE A 145 -10.22 11.36 20.77
C PHE A 145 -8.88 11.89 21.24
N THR A 146 -8.68 11.84 22.55
CA THR A 146 -7.36 12.07 23.12
C THR A 146 -6.43 10.89 22.86
N LEU A 147 -5.11 11.15 22.87
CA LEU A 147 -4.11 10.10 22.66
C LEU A 147 -4.30 8.90 23.60
N ARG A 148 -4.67 9.14 24.87
CA ARG A 148 -4.91 8.08 25.86
C ARG A 148 -6.09 7.19 25.45
N GLN A 149 -7.20 7.81 25.03
CA GLN A 149 -8.38 7.07 24.54
C GLN A 149 -8.03 6.22 23.33
N MET A 150 -7.31 6.78 22.35
CA MET A 150 -6.85 6.01 21.18
C MET A 150 -5.96 4.83 21.56
N MET A 151 -5.09 4.98 22.56
CA MET A 151 -4.26 3.87 23.05
C MET A 151 -5.11 2.77 23.70
N ASP A 152 -6.13 3.14 24.46
CA ASP A 152 -6.99 2.18 25.14
C ASP A 152 -7.93 1.46 24.19
N GLU A 153 -8.47 2.14 23.18
CA GLU A 153 -9.20 1.53 22.06
C GLU A 153 -8.33 0.52 21.31
N ASN A 154 -7.08 0.87 20.99
CA ASN A 154 -6.15 -0.05 20.35
C ASN A 154 -5.86 -1.28 21.23
N LYS A 155 -5.65 -1.10 22.53
CA LYS A 155 -5.48 -2.22 23.46
C LYS A 155 -6.73 -3.11 23.51
N ALA A 156 -7.92 -2.53 23.53
CA ALA A 156 -9.19 -3.27 23.53
C ALA A 156 -9.37 -4.06 22.24
N ALA A 157 -9.12 -3.44 21.08
CA ALA A 157 -9.16 -4.10 19.78
C ALA A 157 -8.16 -5.26 19.69
N GLN A 158 -6.94 -5.09 20.21
CA GLN A 158 -5.95 -6.15 20.25
C GLN A 158 -6.37 -7.32 21.15
N LYS A 159 -6.96 -7.04 22.32
CA LYS A 159 -7.50 -8.08 23.21
C LYS A 159 -8.64 -8.85 22.53
N ALA A 160 -9.57 -8.15 21.87
CA ALA A 160 -10.68 -8.77 21.15
C ALA A 160 -10.18 -9.67 20.00
N ARG A 161 -9.18 -9.21 19.23
CA ARG A 161 -8.55 -10.01 18.17
C ARG A 161 -7.88 -11.28 18.72
N LYS A 162 -7.14 -11.16 19.82
CA LYS A 162 -6.52 -12.33 20.49
C LYS A 162 -7.57 -13.33 20.95
N ALA A 163 -8.61 -12.85 21.63
CA ALA A 163 -9.71 -13.71 22.08
C ALA A 163 -10.39 -14.44 20.90
N ALA A 164 -10.61 -13.76 19.76
CA ALA A 164 -11.19 -14.39 18.57
C ALA A 164 -10.27 -15.43 17.92
N ILE A 165 -8.94 -15.25 18.01
CA ILE A 165 -7.97 -16.24 17.55
C ILE A 165 -7.99 -17.46 18.49
N GLU A 166 -7.95 -17.23 19.81
CA GLU A 166 -7.98 -18.28 20.83
C GLU A 166 -9.26 -19.13 20.73
N THR A 167 -10.43 -18.52 20.53
CA THR A 167 -11.69 -19.27 20.34
C THR A 167 -11.65 -20.12 19.08
N ARG A 168 -11.15 -19.57 17.97
CA ARG A 168 -10.98 -20.31 16.71
C ARG A 168 -10.02 -21.49 16.86
N GLU A 169 -8.88 -21.27 17.53
CA GLU A 169 -7.89 -22.32 17.77
C GLU A 169 -8.45 -23.42 18.67
N ALA A 170 -9.20 -23.07 19.72
CA ALA A 170 -9.88 -24.03 20.58
C ALA A 170 -10.93 -24.86 19.80
N GLU A 171 -11.68 -24.25 18.89
CA GLU A 171 -12.60 -24.97 18.01
C GLU A 171 -11.91 -25.91 17.04
N ILE A 172 -10.79 -25.49 16.46
CA ILE A 172 -9.98 -26.32 15.57
C ILE A 172 -9.42 -27.51 16.34
N ALA A 173 -8.86 -27.30 17.53
CA ALA A 173 -8.35 -28.37 18.39
C ALA A 173 -9.42 -29.44 18.67
N ARG A 174 -10.64 -29.03 19.07
CA ARG A 174 -11.77 -29.94 19.29
C ARG A 174 -12.19 -30.73 18.04
N LYS A 175 -12.03 -30.14 16.85
CA LYS A 175 -12.33 -30.83 15.58
C LYS A 175 -11.21 -31.78 15.19
N LEU A 176 -9.95 -31.42 15.44
CA LEU A 176 -8.79 -32.28 15.22
C LEU A 176 -8.85 -33.54 16.09
N GLU A 177 -9.28 -33.44 17.35
CA GLU A 177 -9.48 -34.60 18.22
C GLU A 177 -10.47 -35.63 17.65
N LYS A 178 -11.49 -35.17 16.90
CA LYS A 178 -12.52 -36.03 16.28
C LYS A 178 -12.16 -36.50 14.87
N LEU A 179 -11.09 -35.96 14.29
CA LEU A 179 -10.71 -36.20 12.89
C LEU A 179 -10.39 -37.67 12.66
N ASP A 180 -9.62 -38.29 13.56
CA ASP A 180 -9.21 -39.69 13.43
C ASP A 180 -10.41 -40.64 13.42
N GLN A 181 -11.38 -40.39 14.31
CA GLN A 181 -12.63 -41.15 14.37
C GLN A 181 -13.44 -40.99 13.06
N TRP A 182 -13.57 -39.76 12.55
CA TRP A 182 -14.30 -39.53 11.30
C TRP A 182 -13.60 -40.19 10.10
N THR A 183 -12.27 -40.20 10.08
CA THR A 183 -11.48 -40.87 9.05
C THR A 183 -11.67 -42.38 9.12
N SER A 184 -11.62 -42.99 10.31
CA SER A 184 -11.86 -44.43 10.46
C SER A 184 -13.28 -44.81 10.04
N ASP A 185 -14.27 -44.02 10.43
CA ASP A 185 -15.68 -44.28 10.08
C ASP A 185 -15.92 -44.17 8.57
N LEU A 186 -15.26 -43.22 7.90
CA LEU A 186 -15.33 -43.04 6.45
C LEU A 186 -14.64 -44.20 5.72
N ASN A 187 -13.44 -44.58 6.15
CA ASN A 187 -12.71 -45.71 5.56
C ASN A 187 -13.48 -47.03 5.74
N ALA A 188 -14.08 -47.26 6.91
CA ALA A 188 -14.92 -48.43 7.15
C ALA A 188 -16.16 -48.47 6.23
N LYS A 189 -16.78 -47.31 5.94
CA LYS A 189 -17.90 -47.21 4.98
C LYS A 189 -17.45 -47.48 3.55
N ILE A 190 -16.28 -46.97 3.15
CA ILE A 190 -15.69 -47.25 1.83
C ILE A 190 -15.44 -48.75 1.69
N GLU A 191 -14.75 -49.35 2.66
CA GLU A 191 -14.41 -50.76 2.63
C GLU A 191 -15.66 -51.65 2.59
N LYS A 192 -16.69 -51.33 3.39
CA LYS A 192 -17.97 -52.04 3.34
C LYS A 192 -18.61 -51.98 1.96
N LYS A 193 -18.67 -50.79 1.34
CA LYS A 193 -19.22 -50.62 -0.01
C LYS A 193 -18.40 -51.36 -1.06
N GLU A 194 -17.08 -51.34 -0.95
CA GLU A 194 -16.21 -52.10 -1.84
C GLU A 194 -16.41 -53.61 -1.71
N ARG A 195 -16.47 -54.13 -0.48
CA ARG A 195 -16.74 -55.55 -0.23
C ARG A 195 -18.10 -55.96 -0.77
N GLU A 196 -19.14 -55.15 -0.57
CA GLU A 196 -20.48 -55.40 -1.13
C GLU A 196 -20.48 -55.38 -2.66
N ALA A 197 -19.76 -54.43 -3.28
CA ALA A 197 -19.63 -54.35 -4.73
C ALA A 197 -18.86 -55.54 -5.32
N ARG A 198 -17.76 -55.97 -4.68
CA ARG A 198 -16.98 -57.15 -5.09
C ARG A 198 -17.82 -58.43 -4.94
N ALA A 199 -18.50 -58.61 -3.80
CA ALA A 199 -19.41 -59.74 -3.59
C ALA A 199 -20.57 -59.76 -4.60
N ALA A 200 -21.10 -58.60 -4.99
CA ALA A 200 -22.13 -58.52 -6.01
C ALA A 200 -21.61 -58.90 -7.41
N LYS A 201 -20.38 -58.50 -7.76
CA LYS A 201 -19.71 -58.92 -9.00
C LYS A 201 -19.49 -60.43 -9.01
N GLU A 202 -18.88 -60.98 -7.97
CA GLU A 202 -18.65 -62.42 -7.85
C GLU A 202 -19.95 -63.24 -7.92
N ARG A 203 -21.03 -62.77 -7.29
CA ARG A 203 -22.34 -63.44 -7.39
C ARG A 203 -22.88 -63.44 -8.81
N LYS A 204 -22.76 -62.32 -9.53
CA LYS A 204 -23.16 -62.24 -10.94
C LYS A 204 -22.29 -63.13 -11.82
N ASP A 205 -20.98 -63.13 -11.59
CA ASP A 205 -20.04 -63.94 -12.36
C ASP A 205 -20.30 -65.44 -12.15
N ARG A 206 -20.55 -65.88 -10.91
CA ARG A 206 -20.97 -67.26 -10.60
C ARG A 206 -22.26 -67.66 -11.32
N LEU A 207 -23.29 -66.81 -11.28
CA LEU A 207 -24.56 -67.05 -11.97
C LEU A 207 -24.37 -67.16 -13.49
N VAL A 208 -23.57 -66.26 -14.08
CA VAL A 208 -23.27 -66.25 -15.52
C VAL A 208 -22.48 -67.51 -15.91
N GLU A 209 -21.51 -67.94 -15.09
CA GLU A 209 -20.76 -69.17 -15.33
C GLU A 209 -21.63 -70.43 -15.24
N GLU A 210 -22.51 -70.54 -14.25
CA GLU A 210 -23.43 -71.67 -14.12
C GLU A 210 -24.37 -71.79 -15.33
N VAL A 211 -24.92 -70.66 -15.78
CA VAL A 211 -25.75 -70.63 -16.99
C VAL A 211 -24.92 -71.01 -18.23
N ARG A 212 -23.69 -70.51 -18.37
CA ARG A 212 -22.78 -70.91 -19.46
C ARG A 212 -22.45 -72.41 -19.44
N ARG A 213 -22.25 -73.00 -18.26
CA ARG A 213 -22.03 -74.44 -18.09
C ARG A 213 -23.25 -75.26 -18.51
N HIS A 214 -24.47 -74.75 -18.28
CA HIS A 214 -25.71 -75.43 -18.70
C HIS A 214 -25.89 -75.45 -20.21
N PHE A 215 -25.48 -74.39 -20.93
CA PHE A 215 -25.60 -74.34 -22.39
C PHE A 215 -24.46 -75.07 -23.11
N GLY A 216 -23.24 -75.11 -22.55
CA GLY A 216 -22.13 -75.89 -23.10
C GLY A 216 -21.46 -75.31 -24.36
N PHE A 217 -21.93 -74.17 -24.87
CA PHE A 217 -21.32 -73.40 -25.96
C PHE A 217 -21.18 -71.90 -25.56
N LYS A 218 -20.40 -71.12 -26.32
CA LYS A 218 -20.22 -69.68 -26.05
C LYS A 218 -21.50 -68.91 -26.39
N VAL A 219 -22.39 -68.76 -25.42
CA VAL A 219 -23.62 -67.95 -25.53
C VAL A 219 -23.33 -66.49 -25.18
N ASP A 220 -23.82 -65.59 -26.03
CA ASP A 220 -23.73 -64.16 -25.80
C ASP A 220 -24.69 -63.69 -24.69
N PRO A 221 -24.26 -62.86 -23.73
CA PRO A 221 -25.11 -62.39 -22.62
C PRO A 221 -26.34 -61.55 -23.03
N ARG A 222 -26.44 -61.18 -24.32
CA ARG A 222 -27.52 -60.36 -24.86
C ARG A 222 -28.68 -61.19 -25.44
N ASP A 223 -28.53 -62.51 -25.52
CA ASP A 223 -29.53 -63.42 -26.08
C ASP A 223 -30.75 -63.60 -25.14
N GLU A 224 -31.95 -63.66 -25.71
CA GLU A 224 -33.23 -63.73 -24.97
C GLU A 224 -33.31 -65.01 -24.13
N ARG A 225 -32.87 -66.15 -24.68
CA ARG A 225 -32.84 -67.45 -23.98
C ARG A 225 -31.88 -67.46 -22.80
N PHE A 226 -30.78 -66.71 -22.91
CA PHE A 226 -29.80 -66.57 -21.82
C PHE A 226 -30.37 -65.72 -20.68
N GLN A 227 -31.11 -64.66 -21.00
CA GLN A 227 -31.75 -63.79 -20.01
C GLN A 227 -32.89 -64.49 -19.27
N GLU A 228 -33.70 -65.30 -19.95
CA GLU A 228 -34.76 -66.09 -19.32
C GLU A 228 -34.19 -67.11 -18.31
N MET A 229 -33.13 -67.82 -18.69
CA MET A 229 -32.47 -68.80 -17.80
C MET A 229 -31.74 -68.13 -16.63
N LEU A 230 -31.08 -66.99 -16.86
CA LEU A 230 -30.47 -66.20 -15.80
C LEU A 230 -31.54 -65.66 -14.84
N ALA A 231 -32.70 -65.24 -15.34
CA ALA A 231 -33.82 -64.80 -14.50
C ALA A 231 -34.43 -65.94 -13.67
N GLN A 232 -34.49 -67.17 -14.19
CA GLN A 232 -34.93 -68.34 -13.43
C GLN A 232 -33.95 -68.68 -12.30
N LYS A 233 -32.64 -68.70 -12.58
CA LYS A 233 -31.59 -68.94 -11.57
C LYS A 233 -31.49 -67.84 -10.52
N GLU A 234 -31.63 -66.57 -10.92
CA GLU A 234 -31.74 -65.46 -9.97
C GLU A 234 -32.96 -65.59 -9.05
N ARG A 235 -34.10 -66.08 -9.56
CA ARG A 235 -35.31 -66.30 -8.74
C ARG A 235 -35.09 -67.42 -7.72
N GLU A 236 -34.41 -68.49 -8.09
CA GLU A 236 -34.05 -69.59 -7.19
C GLU A 236 -33.10 -69.12 -6.08
N ASP A 237 -32.03 -68.40 -6.42
CA ASP A 237 -31.08 -67.91 -5.43
C ASP A 237 -31.66 -66.81 -4.54
N ARG A 238 -32.55 -65.95 -5.08
CA ARG A 238 -33.30 -65.00 -4.25
C ARG A 238 -34.21 -65.71 -3.24
N LYS A 239 -34.77 -66.88 -3.56
CA LYS A 239 -35.57 -67.69 -2.61
C LYS A 239 -34.68 -68.27 -1.52
N LYS A 240 -33.56 -68.91 -1.89
CA LYS A 240 -32.57 -69.46 -0.94
C LYS A 240 -32.01 -68.40 0.01
N VAL A 241 -31.66 -67.22 -0.50
CA VAL A 241 -31.17 -66.10 0.33
C VAL A 241 -32.25 -65.57 1.28
N LYS A 242 -33.53 -65.54 0.86
CA LYS A 242 -34.64 -65.14 1.74
C LYS A 242 -34.88 -66.15 2.86
N GLU A 243 -34.78 -67.44 2.57
CA GLU A 243 -34.91 -68.50 3.57
C GLU A 243 -33.74 -68.51 4.55
N ALA A 244 -32.49 -68.36 4.06
CA ALA A 244 -31.32 -68.20 4.92
C ALA A 244 -31.44 -66.96 5.82
N LYS A 245 -31.89 -65.82 5.28
CA LYS A 245 -32.15 -64.61 6.07
C LYS A 245 -33.28 -64.75 7.09
N ARG A 246 -34.26 -65.64 6.86
CA ARG A 246 -35.32 -65.95 7.84
C ARG A 246 -34.75 -66.79 8.98
N LYS A 247 -33.97 -67.83 8.66
CA LYS A 247 -33.27 -68.68 9.64
C LYS A 247 -32.28 -67.89 10.50
N GLU A 248 -31.43 -67.05 9.90
CA GLU A 248 -30.51 -66.18 10.65
C GLU A 248 -31.24 -65.19 11.57
N LYS A 249 -32.45 -64.74 11.21
CA LYS A 249 -33.27 -63.88 12.08
C LYS A 249 -33.86 -64.67 13.23
N GLU A 250 -34.35 -65.88 12.97
CA GLU A 250 -34.88 -66.80 13.98
C GLU A 250 -33.77 -67.17 14.99
N GLU A 251 -32.57 -67.51 14.51
CA GLU A 251 -31.39 -67.80 15.34
C GLU A 251 -30.96 -66.58 16.18
N LYS A 252 -30.88 -65.38 15.59
CA LYS A 252 -30.57 -64.15 16.34
C LYS A 252 -31.63 -63.79 17.38
N MET A 253 -32.89 -64.17 17.16
CA MET A 253 -33.97 -63.98 18.14
C MET A 253 -33.87 -65.01 19.26
N MET A 254 -33.55 -66.26 18.95
CA MET A 254 -33.29 -67.31 19.94
C MET A 254 -32.07 -67.00 20.81
N GLU A 255 -30.97 -66.51 20.23
CA GLU A 255 -29.79 -66.07 20.99
C GLU A 255 -30.09 -64.89 21.92
N LYS A 256 -30.95 -63.96 21.50
CA LYS A 256 -31.41 -62.85 22.36
C LYS A 256 -32.31 -63.32 23.48
N LEU A 257 -33.14 -64.34 23.24
CA LEU A 257 -33.97 -64.95 24.28
C LEU A 257 -33.11 -65.74 25.27
N GLN A 258 -32.13 -66.53 24.80
CA GLN A 258 -31.20 -67.28 25.63
C GLN A 258 -30.31 -66.37 26.50
N LYS A 259 -29.86 -65.23 25.95
CA LYS A 259 -29.11 -64.23 26.74
C LYS A 259 -30.00 -63.59 27.81
N LYS A 260 -31.25 -63.28 27.48
CA LYS A 260 -32.22 -62.75 28.46
C LYS A 260 -32.61 -63.78 29.53
N THR A 261 -32.75 -65.06 29.18
CA THR A 261 -33.02 -66.12 30.17
C THR A 261 -31.81 -66.36 31.07
N ALA A 262 -30.59 -66.33 30.53
CA ALA A 262 -29.37 -66.42 31.33
C ALA A 262 -29.15 -65.18 32.23
N GLU A 263 -29.53 -63.98 31.78
CA GLU A 263 -29.53 -62.76 32.60
C GLU A 263 -30.56 -62.85 33.74
N LEU A 264 -31.74 -63.41 33.49
CA LEU A 264 -32.77 -63.64 34.51
C LEU A 264 -32.39 -64.75 35.51
N GLU A 265 -31.76 -65.82 35.05
CA GLU A 265 -31.23 -66.89 35.92
C GLU A 265 -30.09 -66.38 36.82
N ALA A 266 -29.21 -65.53 36.30
CA ALA A 266 -28.17 -64.88 37.09
C ALA A 266 -28.73 -63.90 38.14
N GLU A 267 -29.85 -63.22 37.86
CA GLU A 267 -30.53 -62.36 38.85
C GLU A 267 -31.23 -63.17 39.95
N ILE A 268 -31.70 -64.39 39.67
CA ILE A 268 -32.32 -65.28 40.67
C ILE A 268 -31.29 -65.86 41.65
N ASP A 269 -30.10 -66.26 41.18
CA ASP A 269 -29.03 -66.80 42.02
C ASP A 269 -28.36 -65.75 42.94
N VAL A 270 -28.35 -64.46 42.55
CA VAL A 270 -27.88 -63.38 43.43
C VAL A 270 -28.89 -63.06 44.55
N SER A 271 -30.18 -63.39 44.36
CA SER A 271 -31.22 -63.19 45.39
C SER A 271 -31.28 -64.31 46.43
N SER A 272 -30.92 -65.55 46.08
CA SER A 272 -30.93 -66.71 46.98
C SER A 272 -29.71 -66.79 47.92
N GLY A 273 -28.63 -66.06 47.62
CA GLY A 273 -27.41 -65.97 48.43
C GLY A 273 -27.40 -64.97 49.59
N LYS A 274 -28.42 -64.12 49.73
CA LYS A 274 -28.51 -63.07 50.78
C LYS A 274 -29.24 -63.50 52.07
N GLY A 275 -29.38 -64.81 52.32
CA GLY A 275 -30.14 -65.37 53.44
C GLY A 275 -29.36 -66.24 54.45
N LYS A 276 -28.02 -66.22 54.46
CA LYS A 276 -27.21 -66.92 55.48
C LYS A 276 -26.01 -66.07 55.92
N LYS A 277 -26.25 -65.18 56.89
CA LYS A 277 -25.40 -64.89 58.05
C LYS A 277 -26.11 -63.90 58.95
#